data_AF-A0A6N2HMW9-F1
#
_entry.id   AF-A0A6N2HMW9-F1
#
_cell.length_a   1.000
_cell.length_b   1.000
_cell.length_c   1.000
_cell.angle_alpha   90.00
_cell.angle_beta   90.00
_cell.angle_gamma   90.00
#
_symmetry.space_group_name_H-M   'P 1'
#
loop_
_entity.id
_entity.type
_entity.pdbx_description
1 polymer ?
#
loop_
_entity_poly.entity_id
_entity_poly.type
_entity_poly.pdbx_seq_one_letter_code
_entity_poly.pdbx_strand_id
1 'polypeptide(L)' 'MKAEVRGEPEEAERLLRRAAEAGDVESMWEMGRPAENRDGLPPSEPWFRMAAEHGHVVARQMFAPGDLFNRDGDNTL' A
#
# COMPACT_ATOMS: atom_id res chain seq x y z
N MET A 1 -23.48 16.86 -17.24
CA MET A 1 -22.14 17.32 -16.82
C MET A 1 -21.59 16.28 -15.85
N LYS A 2 -20.65 15.43 -16.27
CA LYS A 2 -19.97 14.52 -15.34
C LYS A 2 -18.98 15.39 -14.58
N ALA A 3 -19.20 15.58 -13.28
CA ALA A 3 -18.25 16.29 -12.44
C ALA A 3 -16.93 15.54 -12.51
N GLU A 4 -15.94 16.13 -13.16
CA GLU A 4 -14.54 15.70 -13.11
C GLU A 4 -14.06 15.93 -11.68
N VAL A 5 -14.31 14.95 -10.82
CA VAL A 5 -13.57 14.76 -9.58
C VAL A 5 -12.17 14.28 -9.97
N ARG A 6 -11.39 15.17 -10.58
CA ARG A 6 -9.99 14.94 -10.94
C ARG A 6 -9.01 15.61 -9.98
N GLY A 7 -9.49 16.47 -9.08
CA GLY A 7 -8.67 17.20 -8.10
C GLY A 7 -8.58 16.60 -6.70
N GLU A 8 -9.44 15.64 -6.35
CA GLU A 8 -9.40 14.99 -5.03
C GLU A 8 -8.36 13.84 -4.88
N PRO A 9 -8.04 13.03 -5.92
CA PRO A 9 -7.09 11.94 -5.72
C PRO A 9 -5.66 12.43 -5.49
N GLU A 10 -5.26 13.54 -6.11
CA GLU A 10 -3.92 14.11 -5.92
C GLU A 10 -3.74 14.73 -4.54
N GLU A 11 -4.76 15.42 -4.00
CA GLU A 11 -4.73 15.99 -2.66
C GLU A 11 -4.74 14.88 -1.60
N ALA A 12 -5.54 13.83 -1.80
CA ALA A 12 -5.57 12.65 -0.94
C ALA A 12 -4.22 11.91 -0.95
N GLU A 13 -3.62 11.66 -2.12
CA GLU A 13 -2.28 11.08 -2.23
C GLU A 13 -1.22 11.95 -1.54
N ARG A 14 -1.34 13.29 -1.62
CA ARG A 14 -0.39 14.19 -0.96
C ARG A 14 -0.51 14.15 0.56
N LEU A 15 -1.74 14.05 1.09
CA LEU A 15 -2.00 13.90 2.52
C LEU A 15 -1.53 12.54 3.03
N LEU A 16 -1.85 11.46 2.31
CA LEU A 16 -1.42 10.10 2.64
C LEU A 16 0.11 9.98 2.58
N ARG A 17 0.77 10.57 1.59
CA ARG A 17 2.23 10.61 1.52
C ARG A 17 2.83 11.29 2.75
N ARG A 18 2.28 12.43 3.18
CA ARG A 18 2.77 13.14 4.36
C ARG A 18 2.55 12.36 5.65
N ALA A 19 1.43 11.65 5.75
CA ALA A 19 1.15 10.78 6.89
C ALA A 19 2.08 9.55 6.90
N ALA A 20 2.30 8.92 5.74
CA ALA A 20 3.27 7.83 5.58
C ALA A 20 4.70 8.28 5.92
N GLU A 21 5.11 9.48 5.49
CA GLU A 21 6.40 10.10 5.88
C GLU A 21 6.48 10.38 7.39
N ALA A 22 5.36 10.61 8.05
CA ALA A 22 5.27 10.75 9.51
C ALA A 22 5.24 9.40 10.25
N GLY A 23 5.28 8.27 9.53
CA GLY A 23 5.24 6.92 10.08
C GLY A 23 3.84 6.33 10.24
N ASP A 24 2.82 6.94 9.63
CA ASP A 24 1.46 6.39 9.63
C ASP A 24 1.37 5.17 8.71
N VAL A 25 1.15 4.02 9.35
CA VAL A 25 1.21 2.71 8.73
C VAL A 25 0.01 2.45 7.81
N GLU A 26 -1.18 2.94 8.17
CA GLU A 26 -2.39 2.89 7.34
C GLU A 26 -2.22 3.72 6.07
N SER A 27 -1.55 4.88 6.17
CA SER A 27 -1.30 5.73 5.00
C SER A 27 -0.31 5.10 4.02
N MET A 28 0.68 4.35 4.51
CA MET A 28 1.57 3.55 3.65
C MET A 28 0.78 2.49 2.85
N TRP A 29 -0.19 1.84 3.51
CA TRP A 29 -1.10 0.87 2.86
C TRP A 29 -2.00 1.53 1.82
N GLU A 30 -2.64 2.64 2.17
CA GLU A 30 -3.53 3.38 1.26
C GLU A 30 -2.79 3.96 0.05
N MET A 31 -1.49 4.24 0.15
CA MET A 31 -0.65 4.62 -1.00
C MET A 31 -0.39 3.46 -1.98
N GLY A 32 -0.44 2.20 -1.51
CA GLY A 32 -0.30 1.02 -2.36
C GLY A 32 -1.56 0.75 -3.20
N ARG A 33 -2.74 1.13 -2.73
CA ARG A 33 -4.03 0.84 -3.40
C ARG A 33 -4.23 1.54 -4.75
N PRO A 34 -3.86 2.83 -4.93
CA PRO A 34 -3.88 3.46 -6.25
C PRO A 34 -2.94 2.78 -7.24
N ALA A 35 -1.74 2.38 -6.79
CA ALA A 35 -0.77 1.67 -7.61
C ALA A 35 -1.29 0.27 -8.01
N GLU A 36 -1.92 -0.44 -7.08
CA GLU A 36 -2.58 -1.74 -7.33
C GLU A 36 -3.70 -1.60 -8.37
N ASN A 37 -4.56 -0.60 -8.21
CA ASN A 37 -5.67 -0.37 -9.13
C ASN A 37 -5.22 0.07 -10.54
N ARG A 38 -4.11 0.80 -10.66
CA ARG A 38 -3.64 1.33 -11.95
C ARG A 38 -2.77 0.34 -12.72
N ASP A 39 -1.82 -0.28 -12.02
CA ASP A 39 -0.72 -1.03 -12.63
C ASP A 39 -0.58 -2.45 -12.05
N GLY A 40 -1.43 -2.84 -11.10
CA GLY A 40 -1.45 -4.16 -10.47
C GLY A 40 -0.54 -4.32 -9.25
N LEU A 41 -0.38 -5.57 -8.82
CA LEU A 41 0.39 -5.93 -7.62
C LEU A 41 1.90 -5.56 -7.68
N PRO A 42 2.63 -5.70 -8.81
CA PRO A 42 4.08 -5.47 -8.81
C PRO A 42 4.52 -4.05 -8.37
N PRO A 43 3.89 -2.95 -8.81
CA PRO A 43 4.23 -1.60 -8.35
C PRO A 43 3.64 -1.21 -6.99
N SER A 44 2.66 -1.95 -6.47
CA SER A 44 2.09 -1.72 -5.13
C SER A 44 2.82 -2.48 -4.03
N GLU A 45 3.48 -3.60 -4.39
CA GLU A 45 4.25 -4.43 -3.48
C GLU A 45 5.22 -3.66 -2.56
N PRO A 46 6.01 -2.68 -3.03
CA PRO A 46 6.94 -1.96 -2.14
C PRO A 46 6.22 -1.16 -1.04
N TRP A 47 5.03 -0.61 -1.36
CA TRP A 47 4.21 0.14 -0.41
C TRP A 47 3.59 -0.78 0.64
N PHE A 48 3.05 -1.93 0.21
CA PHE A 48 2.52 -2.92 1.12
C PHE A 48 3.62 -3.55 1.97
N ARG A 49 4.82 -3.79 1.42
CA ARG A 49 5.96 -4.31 2.18
C ARG A 49 6.38 -3.35 3.29
N MET A 50 6.49 -2.06 2.96
CA MET A 50 6.77 -1.03 3.97
C MET A 50 5.69 -0.98 5.04
N ALA A 51 4.40 -1.05 4.67
CA ALA A 51 3.32 -1.14 5.65
C ALA A 51 3.47 -2.39 6.54
N ALA A 52 3.83 -3.54 5.98
CA ALA A 52 4.06 -4.77 6.73
C ALA A 52 5.24 -4.67 7.71
N GLU A 53 6.36 -4.12 7.27
CA GLU A 53 7.56 -3.85 8.07
C GLU A 53 7.25 -2.92 9.26
N HIS A 54 6.39 -1.92 9.04
CA HIS A 54 5.95 -0.98 10.07
C HIS A 54 4.82 -1.51 10.97
N GLY A 55 4.34 -2.74 10.76
CA GLY A 55 3.40 -3.39 11.67
C GLY A 55 1.94 -3.45 11.19
N HIS A 56 1.65 -3.09 9.93
CA HIS A 56 0.29 -3.13 9.39
C HIS A 56 -0.26 -4.56 9.41
N VAL A 57 -1.40 -4.78 10.07
CA VAL A 57 -1.93 -6.14 10.27
C VAL A 57 -2.25 -6.81 8.93
N VAL A 58 -2.95 -6.11 8.02
CA VAL A 58 -3.33 -6.67 6.71
C VAL A 58 -2.11 -6.92 5.83
N ALA A 59 -1.22 -5.93 5.68
CA ALA A 59 -0.01 -6.12 4.90
C ALA A 59 0.87 -7.26 5.44
N ARG A 60 1.04 -7.38 6.77
CA ARG A 60 1.78 -8.51 7.37
C ARG A 60 1.18 -9.86 7.04
N GLN A 61 -0.14 -9.96 6.93
CA GLN A 61 -0.79 -11.18 6.45
C GLN A 61 -0.48 -11.41 4.97
N MET A 62 -0.48 -10.39 4.13
CA MET A 62 -0.16 -10.56 2.71
C MET A 62 1.26 -11.10 2.44
N PHE A 63 2.23 -10.82 3.32
CA PHE A 63 3.60 -11.35 3.27
C PHE A 63 3.84 -12.56 4.19
N ALA A 64 2.81 -13.07 4.87
CA ALA A 64 2.95 -14.26 5.69
C ALA A 64 3.20 -15.50 4.81
N PRO A 65 3.88 -16.53 5.35
CA PRO A 65 4.13 -17.76 4.60
C PRO A 65 2.84 -18.40 4.05
N GLY A 66 2.80 -18.64 2.74
CA GLY A 66 1.64 -19.18 2.02
C GLY A 66 0.67 -18.14 1.47
N ASP A 67 0.87 -16.84 1.74
CA ASP A 67 0.00 -15.77 1.25
C ASP A 67 0.42 -15.18 -0.11
N LEU A 68 -0.32 -14.16 -0.56
CA LEU A 68 -0.23 -13.58 -1.90
C LEU A 68 1.20 -13.20 -2.33
N PHE A 69 1.99 -12.60 -1.43
CA PHE A 69 3.37 -12.18 -1.72
C PHE A 69 4.44 -13.14 -1.22
N ASN A 70 4.08 -14.17 -0.45
CA ASN A 70 5.04 -15.12 0.12
C ASN A 70 4.51 -16.55 0.03
N ARG A 71 4.12 -16.95 -1.18
CA ARG A 71 3.43 -18.22 -1.45
C ARG A 71 4.25 -19.46 -1.10
N ASP A 72 5.58 -19.35 -1.18
CA ASP A 72 6.51 -20.43 -0.89
C ASP A 72 7.08 -20.37 0.55
N GLY A 73 6.78 -19.31 1.31
CA GLY A 73 7.10 -19.21 2.72
C GLY A 73 8.59 -19.06 3.06
N ASP A 74 9.44 -18.72 2.08
CA ASP A 74 10.84 -18.38 2.31
C ASP A 74 10.91 -17.05 3.07
N ASN A 75 10.75 -17.17 4.39
CA ASN A 75 10.65 -16.09 5.35
C ASN A 75 11.99 -15.36 5.46
N THR A 76 12.16 -14.34 4.64
CA THR A 76 13.15 -13.27 4.87
C THR A 76 12.37 -11.99 5.14
N LEU A 77 11.92 -11.83 6.39
CA LEU A 77 11.59 -10.51 6.94
C LEU A 77 12.88 -9.86 7.46
#